data_AF-A0A6S7JSQ1-F1
#
_entry.id   AF-A0A6S7JSQ1-F1
#
_cell.length_a   1.000
_cell.length_b   1.000
_cell.length_c   1.000
_cell.angle_alpha   90.00
_cell.angle_beta   90.00
_cell.angle_gamma   90.00
#
_symmetry.space_group_name_H-M   'P 1'
#
loop_
_entity.id
_entity.type
_entity.pdbx_description
1 polymer ?
#
loop_
_entity_poly.entity_id
_entity_poly.type
_entity_poly.pdbx_seq_one_letter_code
_entity_poly.pdbx_strand_id
1 'polypeptide(L)'
;MSNNNDVIYCEDRHIMHEDDEDFPERVSGNEMDEQRKQQMAYQYLCHLEEAKTWMEACLNDELPPTTELEEALRTGVIMARLGNFFASDVVPVRKIYDRELKRFQARGLHFKHTDNFMYFVRAMEKVGLPKLFYPETTDLYDKKNMPKVIYCIHALSLYLFKLGLAPQMQDLYGKVKFTEEEISAMRKELEKYGIQMPAFSKIGGILESEMPVDEAALHAAIIVINEAIDHGIAKETFEALRNPNAHLTDLDVKNMDEYQDLLYKAKGSKCQTALLRSPGSEDVYDKMLTQAEVQGNIAMANEIVRKKDLDNAVAEINAAVDSGDQNRLLKALLNDRAKLNKVIAENGDWYQQTLSEVKQGK
;
A
#
# COMPACT_ATOMS: atom_id res chain seq x y z
N MET A 1 56.27 -64.40 -36.07
CA MET A 1 57.42 -63.55 -35.69
C MET A 1 56.87 -62.23 -35.21
N SER A 2 57.40 -61.77 -34.08
CA SER A 2 57.29 -60.44 -33.49
C SER A 2 56.04 -60.09 -32.67
N ASN A 3 56.24 -60.34 -31.37
CA ASN A 3 55.64 -59.75 -30.17
C ASN A 3 55.28 -58.26 -30.28
N ASN A 4 54.22 -57.89 -29.56
CA ASN A 4 54.18 -56.64 -28.81
C ASN A 4 53.68 -56.90 -27.39
N ASN A 5 54.42 -56.36 -26.44
CA ASN A 5 54.32 -56.51 -25.00
C ASN A 5 53.30 -55.54 -24.38
N ASP A 6 52.97 -55.86 -23.12
CA ASP A 6 52.48 -55.01 -22.03
C ASP A 6 50.98 -54.64 -22.04
N VAL A 7 50.25 -54.95 -20.97
CA VAL A 7 50.21 -54.20 -19.70
C VAL A 7 49.21 -54.90 -18.75
N ILE A 8 49.61 -55.04 -17.49
CA ILE A 8 48.81 -55.51 -16.36
C ILE A 8 47.73 -54.47 -16.02
N TYR A 9 46.47 -54.87 -15.84
CA TYR A 9 45.51 -54.10 -15.03
C TYR A 9 44.69 -55.01 -14.13
N CYS A 10 44.87 -54.80 -12.82
CA CYS A 10 43.96 -55.25 -11.76
C CYS A 10 42.59 -54.58 -11.96
N GLU A 11 41.53 -55.36 -11.81
CA GLU A 11 40.15 -54.88 -11.79
C GLU A 11 39.84 -54.19 -10.46
N ASP A 12 40.04 -52.87 -10.42
CA ASP A 12 39.32 -51.98 -9.50
C ASP A 12 38.41 -51.08 -10.35
N ARG A 13 37.10 -51.35 -10.34
CA ARG A 13 36.09 -50.34 -10.72
C ARG A 13 35.01 -50.27 -9.65
N HIS A 14 35.26 -49.30 -8.77
CA HIS A 14 34.28 -48.44 -8.12
C HIS A 14 32.88 -48.48 -8.75
N ILE A 15 31.91 -48.86 -7.94
CA ILE A 15 30.49 -48.54 -8.14
C ILE A 15 30.39 -47.02 -7.96
N MET A 16 30.28 -46.28 -9.06
CA MET A 16 29.80 -44.91 -9.03
C MET A 16 28.29 -44.97 -9.21
N HIS A 17 27.55 -44.64 -8.16
CA HIS A 17 26.13 -44.32 -8.25
C HIS A 17 25.96 -43.23 -9.32
N GLU A 18 25.20 -43.52 -10.38
CA GLU A 18 24.61 -42.46 -11.19
C GLU A 18 23.60 -41.75 -10.29
N ASP A 19 23.94 -40.53 -9.89
CA ASP A 19 23.05 -39.63 -9.18
C ASP A 19 21.77 -39.46 -9.98
N ASP A 20 20.64 -39.81 -9.37
CA ASP A 20 19.30 -39.45 -9.81
C ASP A 20 19.23 -37.91 -9.93
N GLU A 21 19.50 -37.37 -11.11
CA GLU A 21 19.12 -36.00 -11.45
C GLU A 21 17.59 -35.94 -11.41
N ASP A 22 17.07 -35.47 -10.28
CA ASP A 22 15.67 -35.14 -10.02
C ASP A 22 15.24 -34.03 -11.00
N PHE A 23 14.92 -34.41 -12.24
CA PHE A 23 14.27 -33.54 -13.20
C PHE A 23 12.90 -33.18 -12.61
N PRO A 24 12.61 -31.89 -12.33
CA PRO A 24 11.31 -31.52 -11.79
C PRO A 24 10.23 -32.04 -12.74
N GLU A 25 9.42 -32.96 -12.21
CA GLU A 25 8.33 -33.62 -12.91
C GLU A 25 7.53 -32.55 -13.65
N ARG A 26 7.40 -32.68 -14.98
CA ARG A 26 6.68 -31.68 -15.79
C ARG A 26 5.22 -31.67 -15.32
N VAL A 27 4.88 -30.64 -14.55
CA VAL A 27 3.52 -30.36 -14.09
C VAL A 27 2.56 -30.48 -15.27
N SER A 28 1.56 -31.34 -15.14
CA SER A 28 0.60 -31.62 -16.20
C SER A 28 -0.18 -30.34 -16.56
N GLY A 29 -0.63 -30.22 -17.81
CA GLY A 29 -1.46 -29.07 -18.23
C GLY A 29 -2.71 -28.88 -17.38
N ASN A 30 -3.25 -29.97 -16.81
CA ASN A 30 -4.36 -29.93 -15.86
C ASN A 30 -3.92 -29.39 -14.49
N GLU A 31 -2.78 -29.81 -13.98
CA GLU A 31 -2.24 -29.35 -12.69
C GLU A 31 -1.87 -27.87 -12.74
N MET A 32 -1.30 -27.39 -13.86
CA MET A 32 -1.06 -25.97 -14.08
C MET A 32 -2.36 -25.15 -14.12
N ASP A 33 -3.46 -25.72 -14.64
CA ASP A 33 -4.77 -25.05 -14.65
C ASP A 33 -5.39 -24.98 -13.24
N GLU A 34 -5.26 -26.05 -12.46
CA GLU A 34 -5.73 -26.09 -11.08
C GLU A 34 -4.94 -25.13 -10.18
N GLN A 35 -3.62 -25.10 -10.31
CA GLN A 35 -2.77 -24.16 -9.57
C GLN A 35 -3.13 -22.71 -9.91
N ARG A 36 -3.37 -22.38 -11.19
CA ARG A 36 -3.82 -21.03 -11.60
C ARG A 36 -5.16 -20.66 -10.98
N LYS A 37 -6.13 -21.58 -10.97
CA LYS A 37 -7.45 -21.34 -10.36
C LYS A 37 -7.37 -21.16 -8.85
N GLN A 38 -6.52 -21.94 -8.19
CA GLN A 38 -6.29 -21.83 -6.75
C GLN A 38 -5.61 -20.50 -6.40
N GLN A 39 -4.61 -20.09 -7.20
CA GLN A 39 -3.96 -18.79 -7.05
C GLN A 39 -4.95 -17.63 -7.27
N MET A 40 -5.83 -17.73 -8.26
CA MET A 40 -6.87 -16.73 -8.53
C MET A 40 -7.85 -16.60 -7.36
N ALA A 41 -8.29 -17.71 -6.77
CA ALA A 41 -9.17 -17.72 -5.60
C ALA A 41 -8.49 -17.06 -4.38
N TYR A 42 -7.21 -17.38 -4.15
CA TYR A 42 -6.42 -16.74 -3.10
C TYR A 42 -6.27 -15.23 -3.33
N GLN A 43 -5.94 -14.81 -4.56
CA GLN A 43 -5.86 -13.40 -4.94
C GLN A 43 -7.17 -12.65 -4.67
N TYR A 44 -8.31 -13.25 -5.02
CA TYR A 44 -9.60 -12.63 -4.78
C TYR A 44 -9.95 -12.53 -3.29
N LEU A 45 -9.60 -13.54 -2.48
CA LEU A 45 -9.75 -13.47 -1.02
C LEU A 45 -8.92 -12.34 -0.41
N CYS A 46 -7.69 -12.12 -0.89
CA CYS A 46 -6.91 -10.94 -0.51
C CYS A 46 -7.65 -9.65 -0.86
N HIS A 47 -8.19 -9.51 -2.07
CA HIS A 47 -8.94 -8.32 -2.47
C HIS A 47 -10.20 -8.07 -1.65
N LEU A 48 -10.89 -9.13 -1.22
CA LEU A 48 -12.03 -9.03 -0.31
C LEU A 48 -11.58 -8.53 1.08
N GLU A 49 -10.47 -9.05 1.61
CA GLU A 49 -9.90 -8.59 2.89
C GLU A 49 -9.48 -7.11 2.82
N GLU A 50 -8.79 -6.71 1.74
CA GLU A 50 -8.38 -5.33 1.50
C GLU A 50 -9.59 -4.38 1.45
N ALA A 51 -10.64 -4.78 0.72
CA ALA A 51 -11.89 -4.05 0.65
C ALA A 51 -12.57 -3.96 2.01
N LYS A 52 -12.61 -5.05 2.77
CA LYS A 52 -13.16 -5.11 4.12
C LYS A 52 -12.45 -4.14 5.05
N THR A 53 -11.13 -4.29 5.24
CA THR A 53 -10.36 -3.46 6.18
C THR A 53 -10.44 -1.98 5.83
N TRP A 54 -10.46 -1.65 4.53
CA TRP A 54 -10.64 -0.27 4.09
C TRP A 54 -12.04 0.28 4.39
N MET A 55 -13.10 -0.49 4.15
CA MET A 55 -14.46 -0.08 4.51
C MET A 55 -14.62 0.07 6.03
N GLU A 56 -14.04 -0.81 6.83
CA GLU A 56 -14.02 -0.71 8.30
C GLU A 56 -13.33 0.59 8.75
N ALA A 57 -12.19 0.93 8.15
CA ALA A 57 -11.47 2.17 8.44
C ALA A 57 -12.27 3.42 8.06
N CYS A 58 -13.02 3.39 6.95
CA CYS A 58 -13.87 4.51 6.53
C CYS A 58 -15.13 4.66 7.40
N LEU A 59 -15.74 3.54 7.80
CA LEU A 59 -17.00 3.51 8.53
C LEU A 59 -16.83 3.56 10.05
N ASN A 60 -15.62 3.30 10.55
CA ASN A 60 -15.30 3.08 11.95
C ASN A 60 -16.26 2.06 12.60
N ASP A 61 -16.47 0.94 11.92
CA ASP A 61 -17.39 -0.14 12.30
C ASP A 61 -16.84 -1.48 11.81
N GLU A 62 -17.09 -2.54 12.57
CA GLU A 62 -16.61 -3.89 12.26
C GLU A 62 -17.53 -4.54 11.22
N LEU A 63 -16.95 -5.10 10.16
CA LEU A 63 -17.67 -5.77 9.10
C LEU A 63 -17.59 -7.30 9.26
N PRO A 64 -18.52 -8.04 8.64
CA PRO A 64 -18.50 -9.51 8.67
C PRO A 64 -17.18 -10.12 8.20
N PRO A 65 -16.91 -11.39 8.52
CA PRO A 65 -15.76 -12.12 8.00
C PRO A 65 -15.68 -12.05 6.47
N THR A 66 -14.47 -12.13 5.94
CA THR A 66 -14.19 -11.98 4.49
C THR A 66 -14.93 -12.99 3.62
N THR A 67 -15.16 -14.18 4.15
CA THR A 67 -15.96 -15.25 3.53
C THR A 67 -17.45 -14.92 3.43
N GLU A 68 -17.96 -14.03 4.29
CA GLU A 68 -19.37 -13.61 4.35
C GLU A 68 -19.59 -12.19 3.79
N LEU A 69 -18.51 -11.47 3.49
CA LEU A 69 -18.54 -10.08 3.04
C LEU A 69 -19.43 -9.89 1.81
N GLU A 70 -19.29 -10.76 0.81
CA GLU A 70 -20.07 -10.69 -0.41
C GLU A 70 -21.57 -10.75 -0.14
N GLU A 71 -22.02 -11.60 0.79
CA GLU A 71 -23.44 -11.74 1.13
C GLU A 71 -23.92 -10.51 1.91
N ALA A 72 -23.10 -9.97 2.81
CA ALA A 72 -23.42 -8.77 3.57
C ALA A 72 -23.62 -7.53 2.68
N LEU A 73 -22.81 -7.40 1.63
CA LEU A 73 -22.88 -6.30 0.67
C LEU A 73 -24.21 -6.27 -0.10
N ARG A 74 -24.89 -7.41 -0.31
CA ARG A 74 -26.11 -7.53 -1.13
C ARG A 74 -27.28 -6.66 -0.66
N THR A 75 -27.33 -6.38 0.64
CA THR A 75 -28.33 -5.49 1.25
C THR A 75 -28.15 -4.02 0.82
N GLY A 76 -27.00 -3.69 0.25
CA GLY A 76 -26.60 -2.34 -0.11
C GLY A 76 -26.38 -1.42 1.09
N VAL A 77 -26.62 -1.86 2.33
CA VAL A 77 -26.54 -1.01 3.53
C VAL A 77 -25.12 -0.51 3.74
N ILE A 78 -24.12 -1.40 3.63
CA ILE A 78 -22.69 -1.03 3.71
C ILE A 78 -22.35 -0.03 2.60
N MET A 79 -22.81 -0.27 1.37
CA MET A 79 -22.59 0.62 0.22
C MET A 79 -23.19 2.01 0.46
N ALA A 80 -24.42 2.09 0.96
CA ALA A 80 -25.07 3.37 1.27
C ALA A 80 -24.36 4.11 2.42
N ARG A 81 -23.89 3.38 3.44
CA ARG A 81 -23.09 3.96 4.52
C ARG A 81 -21.77 4.53 4.00
N LEU A 82 -21.10 3.80 3.11
CA LEU A 82 -19.89 4.26 2.46
C LEU A 82 -20.18 5.50 1.58
N GLY A 83 -21.28 5.50 0.83
CA GLY A 83 -21.74 6.68 0.10
C GLY A 83 -21.99 7.89 1.00
N ASN A 84 -22.52 7.68 2.21
CA ASN A 84 -22.69 8.75 3.20
C ASN A 84 -21.35 9.28 3.72
N PHE A 85 -20.34 8.43 3.87
CA PHE A 85 -19.01 8.83 4.35
C PHE A 85 -18.37 9.90 3.45
N PHE A 86 -18.39 9.72 2.13
CA PHE A 86 -17.74 10.66 1.20
C PHE A 86 -18.71 11.64 0.49
N ALA A 87 -20.02 11.40 0.52
CA ALA A 87 -21.04 12.28 -0.07
C ALA A 87 -22.32 12.33 0.80
N SER A 88 -22.18 12.84 2.02
CA SER A 88 -23.25 12.87 3.03
C SER A 88 -24.50 13.68 2.63
N ASP A 89 -24.34 14.66 1.74
CA ASP A 89 -25.42 15.46 1.15
C ASP A 89 -26.29 14.62 0.19
N VAL A 90 -25.68 13.68 -0.54
CA VAL A 90 -26.36 12.80 -1.49
C VAL A 90 -27.00 11.60 -0.81
N VAL A 91 -26.35 11.07 0.24
CA VAL A 91 -26.82 9.87 0.96
C VAL A 91 -27.12 10.20 2.42
N PRO A 92 -28.31 10.75 2.74
CA PRO A 92 -28.68 10.98 4.13
C PRO A 92 -28.87 9.66 4.87
N VAL A 93 -28.23 9.50 6.03
CA VAL A 93 -28.31 8.30 6.89
C VAL A 93 -29.76 7.85 7.15
N ARG A 94 -30.69 8.81 7.31
CA ARG A 94 -32.12 8.54 7.57
C ARG A 94 -32.85 7.88 6.39
N LYS A 95 -32.31 7.97 5.17
CA LYS A 95 -32.91 7.40 3.96
C LYS A 95 -32.37 6.01 3.63
N ILE A 96 -31.34 5.54 4.36
CA ILE A 96 -30.81 4.18 4.22
C ILE A 96 -31.86 3.19 4.73
N TYR A 97 -32.31 2.32 3.85
CA TYR A 97 -33.30 1.30 4.14
C TYR A 97 -32.68 0.14 4.91
N ASP A 98 -33.41 -0.37 5.90
CA ASP A 98 -33.00 -1.49 6.76
C ASP A 98 -31.59 -1.34 7.36
N ARG A 99 -31.27 -0.12 7.82
CA ARG A 99 -29.94 0.23 8.38
C ARG A 99 -29.47 -0.71 9.50
N GLU A 100 -30.40 -1.22 10.30
CA GLU A 100 -30.13 -2.13 11.42
C GLU A 100 -30.24 -3.62 11.04
N LEU A 101 -30.46 -3.92 9.75
CA LEU A 101 -30.59 -5.27 9.19
C LEU A 101 -31.70 -6.13 9.82
N LYS A 102 -32.64 -5.53 10.57
CA LYS A 102 -33.73 -6.24 11.25
C LYS A 102 -34.64 -6.95 10.26
N ARG A 103 -34.92 -6.33 9.11
CA ARG A 103 -35.76 -6.96 8.09
C ARG A 103 -35.00 -8.06 7.35
N PHE A 104 -33.73 -7.82 7.02
CA PHE A 104 -32.86 -8.82 6.42
C PHE A 104 -32.75 -10.07 7.32
N GLN A 105 -32.51 -9.90 8.61
CA GLN A 105 -32.47 -11.00 9.57
C GLN A 105 -33.81 -11.74 9.69
N ALA A 106 -34.94 -11.04 9.61
CA ALA A 106 -36.27 -11.65 9.77
C ALA A 106 -36.83 -12.30 8.50
N ARG A 107 -36.53 -11.75 7.31
CA ARG A 107 -37.20 -12.11 6.05
C ARG A 107 -36.26 -12.17 4.84
N GLY A 108 -34.97 -12.00 5.03
CA GLY A 108 -33.97 -11.99 3.95
C GLY A 108 -34.04 -10.74 3.08
N LEU A 109 -33.49 -10.86 1.88
CA LEU A 109 -33.34 -9.76 0.93
C LEU A 109 -34.70 -9.27 0.43
N HIS A 110 -34.90 -7.95 0.45
CA HIS A 110 -36.09 -7.29 -0.06
C HIS A 110 -35.72 -6.33 -1.19
N PHE A 111 -36.56 -6.22 -2.22
CA PHE A 111 -36.29 -5.37 -3.39
C PHE A 111 -35.87 -3.95 -3.01
N LYS A 112 -36.49 -3.36 -1.98
CA LYS A 112 -36.13 -2.02 -1.49
C LYS A 112 -34.67 -1.86 -1.03
N HIS A 113 -33.91 -2.93 -0.78
CA HIS A 113 -32.46 -2.87 -0.57
C HIS A 113 -31.71 -2.34 -1.80
N THR A 114 -32.26 -2.46 -3.02
CA THR A 114 -31.64 -1.88 -4.22
C THR A 114 -31.51 -0.36 -4.11
N ASP A 115 -32.42 0.31 -3.39
CA ASP A 115 -32.34 1.76 -3.16
C ASP A 115 -31.03 2.16 -2.46
N ASN A 116 -30.55 1.32 -1.52
CA ASN A 116 -29.30 1.57 -0.81
C ASN A 116 -28.10 1.58 -1.78
N PHE A 117 -28.07 0.63 -2.71
CA PHE A 117 -27.03 0.61 -3.74
C PHE A 117 -27.15 1.80 -4.71
N MET A 118 -28.37 2.19 -5.08
CA MET A 118 -28.58 3.37 -5.93
C MET A 118 -28.10 4.66 -5.26
N TYR A 119 -28.21 4.79 -3.94
CA TYR A 119 -27.61 5.91 -3.21
C TYR A 119 -26.09 5.91 -3.33
N PHE A 120 -25.45 4.75 -3.21
CA PHE A 120 -24.00 4.61 -3.41
C PHE A 120 -23.57 5.00 -4.82
N VAL A 121 -24.30 4.56 -5.85
CA VAL A 121 -24.03 4.96 -7.25
C VAL A 121 -24.10 6.47 -7.40
N ARG A 122 -25.14 7.13 -6.87
CA ARG A 122 -25.27 8.60 -6.92
C ARG A 122 -24.14 9.31 -6.17
N ALA A 123 -23.67 8.73 -5.06
CA ALA A 123 -22.52 9.25 -4.34
C ALA A 123 -21.26 9.19 -5.22
N MET A 124 -21.00 8.06 -5.89
CA MET A 124 -19.88 7.92 -6.81
C MET A 124 -19.95 8.92 -7.99
N GLU A 125 -21.15 9.13 -8.54
CA GLU A 125 -21.36 10.14 -9.59
C GLU A 125 -21.05 11.56 -9.10
N LYS A 126 -21.40 11.86 -7.84
CA LYS A 126 -21.16 13.16 -7.22
C LYS A 126 -19.68 13.47 -7.04
N VAL A 127 -18.87 12.48 -6.65
CA VAL A 127 -17.42 12.66 -6.51
C VAL A 127 -16.68 12.58 -7.85
N GLY A 128 -17.32 12.10 -8.91
CA GLY A 128 -16.76 12.09 -10.27
C GLY A 128 -16.03 10.80 -10.64
N LEU A 129 -16.24 9.69 -9.93
CA LEU A 129 -15.64 8.40 -10.32
C LEU A 129 -16.10 8.01 -11.73
N PRO A 130 -15.21 7.60 -12.66
CA PRO A 130 -15.59 7.24 -14.02
C PRO A 130 -16.59 6.07 -14.08
N LYS A 131 -17.61 6.19 -14.94
CA LYS A 131 -18.69 5.20 -15.08
C LYS A 131 -18.21 3.80 -15.52
N LEU A 132 -17.02 3.70 -16.10
CA LEU A 132 -16.39 2.43 -16.47
C LEU A 132 -16.27 1.47 -15.27
N PHE A 133 -16.06 2.01 -14.07
CA PHE A 133 -15.91 1.21 -12.84
C PHE A 133 -17.24 0.74 -12.25
N TYR A 134 -18.38 1.23 -12.74
CA TYR A 134 -19.64 1.09 -12.03
C TYR A 134 -20.22 -0.32 -12.24
N PRO A 135 -20.61 -1.02 -11.15
CA PRO A 135 -21.38 -2.24 -11.24
C PRO A 135 -22.84 -1.93 -11.55
N GLU A 136 -23.54 -2.91 -12.11
CA GLU A 136 -25.00 -2.89 -12.22
C GLU A 136 -25.62 -3.30 -10.89
N THR A 137 -26.88 -2.92 -10.66
CA THR A 137 -27.60 -3.31 -9.44
C THR A 137 -27.73 -4.82 -9.29
N THR A 138 -27.87 -5.55 -10.39
CA THR A 138 -27.92 -7.02 -10.37
C THR A 138 -26.58 -7.67 -10.05
N ASP A 139 -25.47 -6.98 -10.33
CA ASP A 139 -24.12 -7.48 -9.98
C ASP A 139 -24.01 -7.68 -8.46
N LEU A 140 -24.57 -6.73 -7.69
CA LEU A 140 -24.63 -6.77 -6.24
C LEU A 140 -25.85 -7.56 -5.71
N TYR A 141 -27.08 -7.14 -6.04
CA TYR A 141 -28.31 -7.62 -5.39
C TYR A 141 -28.57 -9.12 -5.65
N ASP A 142 -28.45 -9.52 -6.92
CA ASP A 142 -28.61 -10.92 -7.35
C ASP A 142 -27.29 -11.71 -7.27
N LYS A 143 -26.20 -11.08 -6.80
CA LYS A 143 -24.84 -11.64 -6.77
C LYS A 143 -24.38 -12.14 -8.15
N LYS A 144 -24.79 -11.47 -9.24
CA LYS A 144 -24.41 -11.89 -10.60
C LYS A 144 -22.93 -11.65 -10.92
N ASN A 145 -22.33 -10.62 -10.33
CA ASN A 145 -20.92 -10.27 -10.58
C ASN A 145 -20.34 -9.49 -9.39
N MET A 146 -20.22 -10.18 -8.25
CA MET A 146 -19.60 -9.59 -7.07
C MET A 146 -18.14 -9.15 -7.30
N PRO A 147 -17.30 -9.85 -8.09
CA PRO A 147 -15.95 -9.37 -8.40
C PRO A 147 -15.92 -7.97 -9.01
N LYS A 148 -16.90 -7.60 -9.85
CA LYS A 148 -17.02 -6.23 -10.39
C LYS A 148 -17.40 -5.21 -9.31
N VAL A 149 -18.18 -5.60 -8.31
CA VAL A 149 -18.48 -4.76 -7.14
C VAL A 149 -17.21 -4.50 -6.33
N ILE A 150 -16.43 -5.55 -6.05
CA ILE A 150 -15.15 -5.41 -5.33
C ILE A 150 -14.17 -4.57 -6.15
N TYR A 151 -14.09 -4.77 -7.46
CA TYR A 151 -13.30 -3.94 -8.37
C TYR A 151 -13.69 -2.45 -8.31
N CYS A 152 -14.99 -2.15 -8.27
CA CYS A 152 -15.47 -0.79 -8.08
C CYS A 152 -15.04 -0.20 -6.73
N ILE A 153 -15.05 -0.99 -5.64
CA ILE A 153 -14.62 -0.55 -4.31
C ILE A 153 -13.11 -0.22 -4.32
N HIS A 154 -12.29 -1.03 -5.00
CA HIS A 154 -10.86 -0.78 -5.18
C HIS A 154 -10.59 0.49 -6.01
N ALA A 155 -11.34 0.70 -7.09
CA ALA A 155 -11.23 1.91 -7.88
C ALA A 155 -11.65 3.16 -7.09
N LEU A 156 -12.75 3.05 -6.33
CA LEU A 156 -13.23 4.10 -5.45
C LEU A 156 -12.23 4.42 -4.33
N SER A 157 -11.62 3.41 -3.71
CA SER A 157 -10.66 3.62 -2.63
C SER A 157 -9.43 4.40 -3.10
N LEU A 158 -8.87 4.01 -4.25
CA LEU A 158 -7.77 4.73 -4.87
C LEU A 158 -8.16 6.16 -5.24
N TYR A 159 -9.36 6.34 -5.83
CA TYR A 159 -9.84 7.66 -6.22
C TYR A 159 -10.06 8.59 -5.03
N LEU A 160 -10.73 8.12 -3.98
CA LEU A 160 -10.97 8.90 -2.76
C LEU A 160 -9.66 9.20 -2.00
N PHE A 161 -8.69 8.29 -2.04
CA PHE A 161 -7.36 8.54 -1.48
C PHE A 161 -6.64 9.65 -2.25
N LYS A 162 -6.67 9.64 -3.59
CA LYS A 162 -6.12 10.72 -4.42
C LYS A 162 -6.78 12.08 -4.14
N LEU A 163 -8.07 12.10 -3.81
CA LEU A 163 -8.80 13.30 -3.39
C LEU A 163 -8.56 13.70 -1.92
N GLY A 164 -7.81 12.91 -1.13
CA GLY A 164 -7.59 13.15 0.29
C GLY A 164 -8.83 12.95 1.17
N LEU A 165 -9.85 12.23 0.68
CA LEU A 165 -11.13 12.01 1.38
C LEU A 165 -11.16 10.71 2.18
N ALA A 166 -10.30 9.73 1.84
CA ALA A 166 -10.27 8.42 2.47
C ALA A 166 -8.82 7.96 2.72
N PRO A 167 -8.58 7.07 3.70
CA PRO A 167 -7.28 6.44 3.88
C PRO A 167 -6.93 5.55 2.68
N GLN A 168 -5.62 5.32 2.50
CA GLN A 168 -5.13 4.36 1.51
C GLN A 168 -5.54 2.94 1.88
N MET A 169 -6.04 2.19 0.90
CA MET A 169 -6.26 0.75 1.04
C MET A 169 -4.92 0.03 1.16
N GLN A 170 -4.81 -0.90 2.10
CA GLN A 170 -3.60 -1.70 2.29
C GLN A 170 -3.48 -2.77 1.21
N ASP A 171 -2.25 -3.11 0.81
CA ASP A 171 -1.98 -4.32 0.01
C ASP A 171 -1.69 -5.47 0.97
N LEU A 172 -2.58 -6.47 0.97
CA LEU A 172 -2.56 -7.63 1.86
C LEU A 172 -2.18 -8.93 1.13
N TYR A 173 -1.87 -8.85 -0.17
CA TYR A 173 -1.44 -10.01 -0.94
C TYR A 173 -0.16 -10.62 -0.36
N GLY A 174 -0.19 -11.93 -0.07
CA GLY A 174 0.92 -12.65 0.54
C GLY A 174 1.16 -12.37 2.04
N LYS A 175 0.43 -11.43 2.64
CA LYS A 175 0.51 -11.10 4.07
C LYS A 175 -0.54 -11.84 4.89
N VAL A 176 -1.71 -12.07 4.29
CA VAL A 176 -2.84 -12.79 4.91
C VAL A 176 -2.84 -14.25 4.49
N LYS A 177 -3.13 -15.14 5.43
CA LYS A 177 -3.27 -16.57 5.20
C LYS A 177 -4.75 -16.96 5.32
N PHE A 178 -5.23 -17.68 4.32
CA PHE A 178 -6.56 -18.29 4.31
C PHE A 178 -6.40 -19.81 4.43
N THR A 179 -7.43 -20.49 4.94
CA THR A 179 -7.40 -21.95 5.01
C THR A 179 -7.63 -22.56 3.62
N GLU A 180 -7.24 -23.83 3.45
CA GLU A 180 -7.46 -24.54 2.19
C GLU A 180 -8.97 -24.66 1.87
N GLU A 181 -9.81 -24.77 2.91
CA GLU A 181 -11.27 -24.81 2.77
C GLU A 181 -11.82 -23.49 2.24
N GLU A 182 -11.33 -22.34 2.73
CA GLU A 182 -11.74 -21.01 2.27
C GLU A 182 -11.36 -20.79 0.80
N ILE A 183 -10.11 -21.13 0.44
CA ILE A 183 -9.62 -21.01 -0.93
C ILE A 183 -10.40 -21.95 -1.86
N SER A 184 -10.68 -23.18 -1.43
CA SER A 184 -11.45 -24.17 -2.19
C SER A 184 -12.91 -23.74 -2.38
N ALA A 185 -13.54 -23.18 -1.33
CA ALA A 185 -14.88 -22.64 -1.40
C ALA A 185 -14.96 -21.47 -2.39
N MET A 186 -14.01 -20.53 -2.30
CA MET A 186 -13.95 -19.38 -3.20
C MET A 186 -13.68 -19.80 -4.65
N ARG A 187 -12.80 -20.77 -4.89
CA ARG A 187 -12.57 -21.33 -6.24
C ARG A 187 -13.86 -21.88 -6.84
N LYS A 188 -14.59 -22.72 -6.09
CA LYS A 188 -15.88 -23.28 -6.54
C LYS A 188 -16.91 -22.20 -6.81
N GLU A 189 -16.89 -21.12 -6.04
CA GLU A 189 -17.78 -20.00 -6.24
C GLU A 189 -17.46 -19.23 -7.53
N LEU A 190 -16.19 -18.89 -7.76
CA LEU A 190 -15.73 -18.23 -8.99
C LEU A 190 -16.01 -19.08 -10.25
N GLU A 191 -15.84 -20.40 -10.17
CA GLU A 191 -16.14 -21.33 -11.27
C GLU A 191 -17.64 -21.34 -11.66
N LYS A 192 -18.56 -21.18 -10.70
CA LYS A 192 -20.01 -21.19 -10.97
C LYS A 192 -20.46 -20.03 -11.86
N TYR A 193 -19.80 -18.88 -11.71
CA TYR A 193 -20.21 -17.68 -12.44
C TYR A 193 -19.53 -17.55 -13.81
N GLY A 194 -18.45 -18.30 -14.06
CA GLY A 194 -17.70 -18.21 -15.33
C GLY A 194 -17.18 -16.80 -15.63
N ILE A 195 -17.01 -15.97 -14.59
CA ILE A 195 -16.66 -14.56 -14.72
C ILE A 195 -15.16 -14.43 -14.97
N GLN A 196 -14.80 -13.60 -15.94
CA GLN A 196 -13.42 -13.14 -16.07
C GLN A 196 -13.12 -12.15 -14.95
N MET A 197 -12.11 -12.47 -14.14
CA MET A 197 -11.65 -11.60 -13.07
C MET A 197 -11.24 -10.22 -13.62
N PRO A 198 -11.77 -9.12 -13.05
CA PRO A 198 -11.33 -7.78 -13.40
C PRO A 198 -9.82 -7.62 -13.16
N ALA A 199 -9.17 -6.81 -13.99
CA ALA A 199 -7.74 -6.53 -13.83
C ALA A 199 -7.50 -5.51 -12.70
N PHE A 200 -7.50 -5.97 -11.45
CA PHE A 200 -7.29 -5.13 -10.26
C PHE A 200 -5.98 -4.34 -10.30
N SER A 201 -4.93 -4.88 -10.93
CA SER A 201 -3.65 -4.17 -11.13
C SER A 201 -3.76 -2.96 -12.07
N LYS A 202 -4.69 -2.96 -13.03
CA LYS A 202 -4.81 -1.90 -14.04
C LYS A 202 -5.66 -0.71 -13.60
N ILE A 203 -6.22 -0.75 -12.38
CA ILE A 203 -7.11 0.28 -11.85
C ILE A 203 -6.43 1.65 -11.89
N GLY A 204 -5.17 1.73 -11.44
CA GLY A 204 -4.41 2.98 -11.38
C GLY A 204 -4.25 3.66 -12.74
N GLY A 205 -3.77 2.91 -13.74
CA GLY A 205 -3.55 3.45 -15.09
C GLY A 205 -4.84 3.87 -15.79
N ILE A 206 -5.95 3.14 -15.59
CA ILE A 206 -7.25 3.50 -16.17
C ILE A 206 -7.81 4.78 -15.52
N LEU A 207 -7.69 4.90 -14.19
CA LEU A 207 -8.09 6.12 -13.47
C LEU A 207 -7.28 7.33 -13.96
N GLU A 208 -5.97 7.18 -14.13
CA GLU A 208 -5.09 8.25 -14.60
C GLU A 208 -5.37 8.68 -16.04
N SER A 209 -5.80 7.78 -16.92
CA SER A 209 -6.16 8.15 -18.30
C SER A 209 -7.47 8.95 -18.42
N GLU A 210 -8.36 8.84 -17.43
CA GLU A 210 -9.71 9.47 -17.45
C GLU A 210 -9.78 10.73 -16.57
N MET A 211 -8.66 11.12 -15.98
CA MET A 211 -8.50 12.22 -15.05
C MET A 211 -8.31 13.57 -15.79
N PRO A 212 -9.07 14.65 -15.49
CA PRO A 212 -9.06 15.91 -16.25
C PRO A 212 -7.68 16.60 -16.35
N VAL A 213 -7.51 17.45 -17.38
CA VAL A 213 -6.25 18.07 -17.88
C VAL A 213 -5.29 18.67 -16.82
N ASP A 214 -5.76 19.05 -15.63
CA ASP A 214 -4.91 19.52 -14.51
C ASP A 214 -4.10 18.36 -13.87
N GLU A 215 -4.65 17.15 -13.90
CA GLU A 215 -3.98 15.92 -13.46
C GLU A 215 -2.94 15.41 -14.46
N ALA A 216 -3.00 15.83 -15.73
CA ALA A 216 -1.94 15.53 -16.69
C ALA A 216 -0.62 16.27 -16.35
N ALA A 217 -0.73 17.49 -15.80
CA ALA A 217 0.42 18.25 -15.34
C ALA A 217 1.03 17.66 -14.06
N LEU A 218 0.17 17.20 -13.14
CA LEU A 218 0.58 16.41 -11.98
C LEU A 218 1.25 15.10 -12.41
N HIS A 219 0.66 14.38 -13.36
CA HIS A 219 1.20 13.12 -13.88
C HIS A 219 2.59 13.31 -14.50
N ALA A 220 2.74 14.33 -15.37
CA ALA A 220 4.03 14.68 -15.94
C ALA A 220 5.06 15.03 -14.86
N ALA A 221 4.65 15.74 -13.79
CA ALA A 221 5.53 16.06 -12.69
C ALA A 221 6.00 14.79 -11.94
N ILE A 222 5.10 13.83 -11.69
CA ILE A 222 5.43 12.56 -11.04
C ILE A 222 6.32 11.68 -11.92
N ILE A 223 6.13 11.69 -13.25
CA ILE A 223 7.03 11.00 -14.18
C ILE A 223 8.43 11.56 -14.07
N VAL A 224 8.59 12.89 -14.16
CA VAL A 224 9.90 13.54 -14.05
C VAL A 224 10.57 13.26 -12.70
N ILE A 225 9.80 13.23 -11.60
CA ILE A 225 10.33 12.84 -10.28
C ILE A 225 10.84 11.40 -10.28
N ASN A 226 10.06 10.46 -10.82
CA ASN A 226 10.45 9.05 -10.87
C ASN A 226 11.69 8.81 -11.73
N GLU A 227 11.82 9.53 -12.85
CA GLU A 227 13.02 9.49 -13.70
C GLU A 227 14.24 10.06 -12.97
N ALA A 228 14.08 11.21 -12.29
CA ALA A 228 15.17 11.81 -11.52
C ALA A 228 15.66 10.90 -10.39
N ILE A 229 14.74 10.19 -9.71
CA ILE A 229 15.09 9.18 -8.69
C ILE A 229 15.96 8.07 -9.30
N ASP A 230 15.65 7.61 -10.52
CA ASP A 230 16.40 6.54 -11.20
C ASP A 230 17.82 6.96 -11.57
N HIS A 231 18.05 8.26 -11.82
CA HIS A 231 19.40 8.77 -12.08
C HIS A 231 20.33 8.67 -10.86
N GLY A 232 19.77 8.58 -9.64
CA GLY A 232 20.58 8.45 -8.43
C GLY A 232 21.22 9.75 -7.93
N ILE A 233 20.86 10.90 -8.50
CA ILE A 233 21.50 12.19 -8.21
C ILE A 233 20.59 13.04 -7.33
N ALA A 234 20.96 13.20 -6.05
CA ALA A 234 20.15 13.91 -5.05
C ALA A 234 19.75 15.34 -5.48
N LYS A 235 20.62 16.03 -6.21
CA LYS A 235 20.35 17.38 -6.72
C LYS A 235 19.26 17.39 -7.79
N GLU A 236 19.33 16.47 -8.76
CA GLU A 236 18.34 16.36 -9.82
C GLU A 236 16.98 15.93 -9.26
N THR A 237 16.98 14.97 -8.33
CA THR A 237 15.77 14.55 -7.62
C THR A 237 15.14 15.70 -6.88
N PHE A 238 15.92 16.48 -6.12
CA PHE A 238 15.36 17.64 -5.43
C PHE A 238 14.83 18.71 -6.40
N GLU A 239 15.51 18.95 -7.53
CA GLU A 239 15.00 19.85 -8.58
C GLU A 239 13.65 19.37 -9.15
N ALA A 240 13.50 18.07 -9.39
CA ALA A 240 12.25 17.47 -9.83
C ALA A 240 11.14 17.55 -8.76
N LEU A 241 11.46 17.30 -7.48
CA LEU A 241 10.52 17.40 -6.35
C LEU A 241 9.95 18.83 -6.18
N ARG A 242 10.69 19.86 -6.59
CA ARG A 242 10.25 21.26 -6.53
C ARG A 242 9.20 21.62 -7.59
N ASN A 243 8.82 20.70 -8.46
CA ASN A 243 7.82 20.96 -9.48
C ASN A 243 6.48 21.37 -8.82
N PRO A 244 5.95 22.58 -9.08
CA PRO A 244 4.73 23.07 -8.43
C PRO A 244 3.50 22.23 -8.75
N ASN A 245 3.51 21.55 -9.91
CA ASN A 245 2.42 20.66 -10.33
C ASN A 245 2.43 19.33 -9.57
N ALA A 246 3.51 18.98 -8.86
CA ALA A 246 3.56 17.78 -8.01
C ALA A 246 2.81 17.97 -6.67
N HIS A 247 2.45 19.21 -6.33
CA HIS A 247 1.75 19.57 -5.09
C HIS A 247 2.39 19.00 -3.81
N LEU A 248 3.72 18.91 -3.79
CA LEU A 248 4.48 18.40 -2.65
C LEU A 248 4.71 19.50 -1.61
N THR A 249 4.65 19.13 -0.33
CA THR A 249 4.83 20.02 0.82
C THR A 249 6.01 19.60 1.69
N ASP A 250 6.47 20.51 2.55
CA ASP A 250 7.57 20.29 3.51
C ASP A 250 8.93 19.94 2.89
N LEU A 251 9.23 20.44 1.69
CA LEU A 251 10.54 20.25 1.08
C LEU A 251 11.61 21.13 1.76
N ASP A 252 12.69 20.50 2.24
CA ASP A 252 13.89 21.17 2.74
C ASP A 252 15.11 20.74 1.91
N VAL A 253 15.80 21.73 1.33
CA VAL A 253 17.01 21.52 0.51
C VAL A 253 18.11 20.81 1.28
N LYS A 254 18.16 20.94 2.61
CA LYS A 254 19.16 20.30 3.46
C LYS A 254 19.01 18.78 3.52
N ASN A 255 17.83 18.27 3.18
CA ASN A 255 17.45 16.86 3.30
C ASN A 255 17.51 16.14 1.94
N MET A 256 18.09 16.77 0.91
CA MET A 256 18.10 16.25 -0.46
C MET A 256 18.68 14.85 -0.59
N ASP A 257 19.75 14.54 0.15
CA ASP A 257 20.40 13.22 0.12
C ASP A 257 19.48 12.15 0.72
N GLU A 258 18.82 12.46 1.84
CA GLU A 258 17.89 11.55 2.51
C GLU A 258 16.63 11.30 1.66
N TYR A 259 16.14 12.33 0.96
CA TYR A 259 15.02 12.17 0.02
C TYR A 259 15.38 11.18 -1.10
N GLN A 260 16.56 11.34 -1.72
CA GLN A 260 17.00 10.45 -2.78
C GLN A 260 17.10 8.99 -2.31
N ASP A 261 17.75 8.77 -1.16
CA ASP A 261 17.96 7.43 -0.65
C ASP A 261 16.66 6.70 -0.30
N LEU A 262 15.71 7.39 0.34
CA LEU A 262 14.43 6.79 0.73
C LEU A 262 13.51 6.56 -0.47
N LEU A 263 13.42 7.53 -1.39
CA LEU A 263 12.61 7.38 -2.60
C LEU A 263 13.13 6.25 -3.50
N TYR A 264 14.46 6.12 -3.64
CA TYR A 264 15.06 5.02 -4.40
C TYR A 264 14.77 3.65 -3.77
N LYS A 265 14.89 3.53 -2.44
CA LYS A 265 14.53 2.30 -1.71
C LYS A 265 13.05 1.96 -1.86
N ALA A 266 12.16 2.94 -1.70
CA ALA A 266 10.72 2.75 -1.85
C ALA A 266 10.35 2.24 -3.24
N LYS A 267 10.99 2.78 -4.29
CA LYS A 267 10.79 2.34 -5.67
C LYS A 267 11.28 0.90 -5.87
N GLY A 268 12.43 0.54 -5.31
CA GLY A 268 12.95 -0.84 -5.32
C GLY A 268 11.99 -1.85 -4.67
N SER A 269 11.44 -1.52 -3.49
CA SER A 269 10.44 -2.35 -2.81
C SER A 269 9.18 -2.52 -3.66
N LYS A 270 8.69 -1.44 -4.28
CA LYS A 270 7.49 -1.48 -5.13
C LYS A 270 7.68 -2.36 -6.36
N CYS A 271 8.83 -2.24 -7.04
CA CYS A 271 9.21 -3.11 -8.16
C CYS A 271 9.21 -4.61 -7.77
N GLN A 272 9.74 -4.93 -6.59
CA GLN A 272 9.80 -6.31 -6.11
C GLN A 272 8.40 -6.87 -5.85
N THR A 273 7.50 -6.06 -5.27
CA THR A 273 6.10 -6.43 -5.07
C THR A 273 5.35 -6.63 -6.38
N ALA A 274 5.56 -5.75 -7.37
CA ALA A 274 4.94 -5.87 -8.69
C ALA A 274 5.32 -7.19 -9.40
N LEU A 275 6.60 -7.59 -9.33
CA LEU A 275 7.09 -8.82 -9.94
C LEU A 275 6.43 -10.08 -9.36
N LEU A 276 6.06 -10.07 -8.08
CA LEU A 276 5.38 -11.19 -7.40
C LEU A 276 3.90 -11.32 -7.78
N ARG A 277 3.23 -10.23 -8.21
CA ARG A 277 1.80 -10.23 -8.57
C ARG A 277 1.56 -10.73 -10.00
N SER A 278 2.47 -10.47 -10.93
CA SER A 278 2.32 -10.86 -12.33
C SER A 278 3.68 -11.01 -13.01
N PRO A 279 4.27 -12.22 -13.01
CA PRO A 279 5.49 -12.48 -13.76
C PRO A 279 5.20 -12.32 -15.25
N GLY A 280 5.63 -11.18 -15.83
CA GLY A 280 5.53 -10.89 -17.26
C GLY A 280 4.59 -9.75 -17.68
N SER A 281 3.93 -9.04 -16.76
CA SER A 281 3.27 -7.77 -17.10
C SER A 281 4.19 -6.60 -16.79
N GLU A 282 4.82 -6.03 -17.82
CA GLU A 282 5.60 -4.79 -17.71
C GLU A 282 4.67 -3.58 -17.78
N ASP A 283 3.86 -3.36 -16.75
CA ASP A 283 3.22 -2.06 -16.58
C ASP A 283 4.23 -1.09 -15.95
N VAL A 284 4.59 -0.04 -16.68
CA VAL A 284 5.56 0.97 -16.23
C VAL A 284 5.08 1.64 -14.94
N TYR A 285 3.77 1.75 -14.74
CA TYR A 285 3.18 2.41 -13.57
C TYR A 285 3.28 1.59 -12.28
N ASP A 286 3.39 0.26 -12.38
CA ASP A 286 3.60 -0.60 -11.20
C ASP A 286 4.96 -0.33 -10.53
N LYS A 287 5.92 0.21 -11.29
CA LYS A 287 7.28 0.52 -10.83
C LYS A 287 7.45 1.98 -10.39
N MET A 288 6.47 2.84 -10.66
CA MET A 288 6.56 4.27 -10.36
C MET A 288 5.94 4.58 -9.00
N LEU A 289 6.58 5.46 -8.24
CA LEU A 289 5.98 6.04 -7.04
C LEU A 289 4.88 7.03 -7.45
N THR A 290 3.73 6.94 -6.78
CA THR A 290 2.63 7.89 -6.87
C THR A 290 2.96 9.16 -6.08
N GLN A 291 2.22 10.24 -6.33
CA GLN A 291 2.40 11.51 -5.60
C GLN A 291 2.30 11.33 -4.07
N ALA A 292 1.35 10.53 -3.60
CA ALA A 292 1.17 10.27 -2.17
C ALA A 292 2.33 9.46 -1.57
N GLU A 293 2.87 8.48 -2.31
CA GLU A 293 4.05 7.73 -1.88
C GLU A 293 5.28 8.63 -1.82
N VAL A 294 5.46 9.53 -2.80
CA VAL A 294 6.53 10.53 -2.78
C VAL A 294 6.39 11.46 -1.56
N GLN A 295 5.18 11.99 -1.31
CA GLN A 295 4.91 12.86 -0.16
C GLN A 295 5.15 12.14 1.18
N GLY A 296 4.74 10.88 1.31
CA GLY A 296 4.96 10.06 2.49
C GLY A 296 6.45 9.83 2.78
N ASN A 297 7.24 9.54 1.73
CA ASN A 297 8.69 9.39 1.86
C ASN A 297 9.39 10.70 2.23
N ILE A 298 8.95 11.84 1.69
CA ILE A 298 9.47 13.17 2.09
C ILE A 298 9.21 13.44 3.57
N ALA A 299 7.98 13.18 4.04
CA ALA A 299 7.63 13.35 5.45
C ALA A 299 8.49 12.47 6.36
N MET A 300 8.70 11.20 5.98
CA MET A 300 9.56 10.27 6.70
C MET A 300 11.03 10.73 6.73
N ALA A 301 11.58 11.15 5.59
CA ALA A 301 12.94 11.67 5.50
C ALA A 301 13.14 12.88 6.43
N ASN A 302 12.19 13.81 6.41
CA ASN A 302 12.21 14.99 7.28
C ASN A 302 12.16 14.61 8.77
N GLU A 303 11.37 13.61 9.13
CA GLU A 303 11.30 13.12 10.51
C GLU A 303 12.63 12.47 10.94
N ILE A 304 13.22 11.64 10.07
CA ILE A 304 14.52 11.00 10.32
C ILE A 304 15.60 12.06 10.55
N VAL A 305 15.68 13.06 9.68
CA VAL A 305 16.68 14.14 9.84
C VAL A 305 16.41 14.96 11.10
N ARG A 306 15.15 15.33 11.38
CA ARG A 306 14.79 16.06 12.62
C ARG A 306 15.18 15.30 13.88
N LYS A 307 15.00 13.98 13.89
CA LYS A 307 15.39 13.12 15.01
C LYS A 307 16.91 13.07 15.15
N LYS A 308 17.64 12.89 14.05
CA LYS A 308 19.11 12.90 14.04
C LYS A 308 19.69 14.24 14.51
N ASP A 309 19.11 15.35 14.07
CA ASP A 309 19.53 16.68 14.52
C ASP A 309 19.28 16.90 16.02
N LEU A 310 18.17 16.39 16.54
CA LEU A 310 17.88 16.44 17.98
C LEU A 310 18.87 15.58 18.78
N ASP A 311 19.15 14.36 18.34
CA ASP A 311 20.10 13.45 18.98
C ASP A 311 21.51 14.07 19.00
N ASN A 312 21.94 14.70 17.89
CA ASN A 312 23.20 15.43 17.80
C ASN A 312 23.25 16.62 18.76
N ALA A 313 22.17 17.41 18.84
CA ALA A 313 22.09 18.56 19.75
C ALA A 313 22.17 18.11 21.22
N VAL A 314 21.50 17.02 21.58
CA VAL A 314 21.59 16.42 22.93
C VAL A 314 23.01 15.92 23.21
N ALA A 315 23.66 15.27 22.26
CA ALA A 315 25.05 14.84 22.39
C ALA A 315 26.00 16.03 22.58
N GLU A 316 25.79 17.12 21.85
CA GLU A 316 26.57 18.37 21.99
C GLU A 316 26.39 19.00 23.37
N ILE A 317 25.15 19.08 23.87
CA ILE A 317 24.86 19.54 25.24
C ILE A 317 25.59 18.66 26.26
N ASN A 318 25.48 17.34 26.14
CA ASN A 318 26.12 16.41 27.06
C ASN A 318 27.66 16.55 27.06
N ALA A 319 28.27 16.74 25.89
CA ALA A 319 29.71 16.96 25.77
C ALA A 319 30.13 18.32 26.34
N ALA A 320 29.30 19.36 26.18
CA ALA A 320 29.53 20.67 26.79
C ALA A 320 29.47 20.59 28.32
N VAL A 321 28.49 19.87 28.88
CA VAL A 321 28.38 19.61 30.32
C VAL A 321 29.64 18.90 30.84
N ASP A 322 30.13 17.86 30.14
CA ASP A 322 31.34 17.12 30.55
C ASP A 322 32.60 17.97 30.53
N SER A 323 32.69 18.92 29.60
CA SER A 323 33.84 19.82 29.50
C SER A 323 33.87 20.91 30.56
N GLY A 324 32.74 21.16 31.25
CA GLY A 324 32.60 22.26 32.21
C GLY A 324 32.67 23.66 31.59
N ASP A 325 32.67 23.78 30.25
CA ASP A 325 32.68 25.05 29.55
C ASP A 325 31.27 25.62 29.42
N GLN A 326 30.96 26.59 30.29
CA GLN A 326 29.66 27.25 30.35
C GLN A 326 29.29 27.98 29.06
N ASN A 327 30.26 28.57 28.35
CA ASN A 327 30.00 29.26 27.10
C ASN A 327 29.64 28.27 26.00
N ARG A 328 30.30 27.12 25.98
CA ARG A 328 29.97 26.01 25.08
C ARG A 328 28.60 25.42 25.42
N LEU A 329 28.28 25.26 26.70
CA LEU A 329 26.98 24.77 27.15
C LEU A 329 25.85 25.72 26.75
N LEU A 330 26.01 27.02 26.99
CA LEU A 330 25.02 28.02 26.57
C LEU A 330 24.81 28.02 25.06
N LYS A 331 25.87 27.91 24.26
CA LYS A 331 25.75 27.79 22.80
C LYS A 331 24.99 26.53 22.38
N ALA A 332 25.25 25.40 23.03
CA ALA A 332 24.57 24.15 22.76
C ALA A 332 23.09 24.18 23.19
N LEU A 333 22.78 24.82 24.32
CA LEU A 333 21.41 24.99 24.81
C LEU A 333 20.58 25.96 23.95
N LEU A 334 21.22 27.01 23.42
CA LEU A 334 20.62 27.99 22.51
C LEU A 334 20.53 27.49 21.05
N ASN A 335 21.01 26.28 20.75
CA ASN A 335 20.92 25.70 19.42
C ASN A 335 19.45 25.35 19.12
N ASP A 336 18.88 25.95 18.06
CA ASP A 336 17.50 25.70 17.63
C ASP A 336 17.20 24.21 17.39
N ARG A 337 18.23 23.41 17.04
CA ARG A 337 18.10 21.95 16.85
C ARG A 337 17.81 21.20 18.15
N ALA A 338 18.18 21.77 19.30
CA ALA A 338 17.86 21.21 20.61
C ALA A 338 16.38 21.36 20.96
N LYS A 339 15.62 22.18 20.22
CA LYS A 339 14.20 22.48 20.44
C LYS A 339 13.86 22.91 21.88
N LEU A 340 14.83 23.52 22.56
CA LEU A 340 14.66 24.06 23.91
C LEU A 340 14.05 25.45 23.83
N ASN A 341 12.95 25.66 24.53
CA ASN A 341 12.28 26.96 24.59
C ASN A 341 12.72 27.73 25.84
N LYS A 342 12.86 29.06 25.71
CA LYS A 342 13.09 29.99 26.84
C LYS A 342 14.42 29.75 27.59
N VAL A 343 15.49 29.43 26.87
CA VAL A 343 16.84 29.40 27.45
C VAL A 343 17.28 30.84 27.76
N ILE A 344 17.63 31.12 29.02
CA ILE A 344 18.04 32.43 29.51
C ILE A 344 19.56 32.45 29.65
N ALA A 345 20.25 33.24 28.83
CA ALA A 345 21.71 33.25 28.77
C ALA A 345 22.39 33.59 30.12
N GLU A 346 21.74 34.40 30.96
CA GLU A 346 22.24 34.78 32.29
C GLU A 346 22.32 33.60 33.28
N ASN A 347 21.61 32.51 33.03
CA ASN A 347 21.55 31.34 33.91
C ASN A 347 22.60 30.26 33.58
N GLY A 348 23.64 30.59 32.81
CA GLY A 348 24.67 29.65 32.37
C GLY A 348 25.31 28.84 33.50
N ASP A 349 25.68 29.51 34.60
CA ASP A 349 26.22 28.88 35.82
C ASP A 349 25.26 27.84 36.39
N TRP A 350 23.98 28.22 36.51
CA TRP A 350 22.93 27.37 37.07
C TRP A 350 22.63 26.17 36.18
N TYR A 351 22.63 26.35 34.85
CA TYR A 351 22.47 25.25 33.89
C TYR A 351 23.61 24.25 34.00
N GLN A 352 24.86 24.72 34.09
CA GLN A 352 26.03 23.86 34.19
C GLN A 352 26.00 23.02 35.48
N GLN A 353 25.71 23.64 36.62
CA GLN A 353 25.63 22.93 37.89
C GLN A 353 24.50 21.89 37.87
N THR A 354 23.30 22.30 37.49
CA THR A 354 22.11 21.44 37.52
C THR A 354 22.22 20.26 36.54
N LEU A 355 22.69 20.50 35.31
CA LEU A 355 22.84 19.42 34.32
C LEU A 355 23.97 18.45 34.68
N SER A 356 25.06 18.92 35.29
CA SER A 356 26.11 18.05 35.82
C SER A 356 25.60 17.15 36.95
N GLU A 357 24.84 17.71 37.90
CA GLU A 357 24.24 16.95 39.01
C GLU A 357 23.24 15.89 38.51
N VAL A 358 22.34 16.26 37.59
CA VAL A 358 21.36 15.34 37.00
C VAL A 358 22.05 14.22 36.20
N LYS A 359 23.17 14.51 35.54
CA LYS A 359 23.93 13.52 34.77
C LYS A 359 24.71 12.55 35.67
N GLN A 360 25.19 12.99 36.83
CA GLN A 360 25.86 12.13 37.81
C GLN A 360 24.88 11.27 38.64
N GLY A 361 23.61 11.69 38.72
CA GLY A 361 22.54 10.96 39.43
C GLY A 361 21.78 9.93 38.60
N LYS A 362 22.15 9.73 37.33
CA LYS A 362 21.66 8.66 36.45
C LYS A 362 22.77 7.65 36.23
#